data_AF-A0A952TBN7-F1
#
_entry.id   AF-A0A952TBN7-F1
#
_cell.length_a   1.000
_cell.length_b   1.000
_cell.length_c   1.000
_cell.angle_alpha   90.00
_cell.angle_beta   90.00
_cell.angle_gamma   90.00
#
_symmetry.space_group_name_H-M   'P 1'
#
loop_
_entity.id
_entity.type
_entity.pdbx_description
1 polymer ?
#
loop_
_entity_poly.entity_id
_entity_poly.type
_entity_poly.pdbx_seq_one_letter_code
_entity_poly.pdbx_strand_id
1 'polypeptide(L)'
;MESTERKKIRLRITPSQKNRLEYLLEKYKYIVRGIETDYIDFEPENNLFNYTLSVGSKSYFYILIETLALNGFKIESNDKKVNEIIDQVAEKYRNDLVKFAQTLEQDKKIDKTHGSIDKLIEQGNYKDLIKISKDITYNTDTINLAKSTITLSVTNAIVKSIEKAAKHKYETEKTIEQLISVASDTTLKLHNCDQLMEQAGIVAIELAAKSQDTLLTLVKLSNMKNLDYVLNIKAALKFGEIVMEDPNKYNYEISKALRELNTRWLDNIFDSISKKLSPEEIELYNTTIDFIKSKRG
;
A
#
# COMPACT_ATOMS: atom_id res chain seq x y z
N MET A 1 13.96 -30.25 15.77
CA MET A 1 13.64 -28.97 16.43
C MET A 1 14.84 -28.07 16.24
N GLU A 2 14.85 -27.24 15.19
CA GLU A 2 15.88 -26.22 15.04
C GLU A 2 15.67 -25.16 16.12
N SER A 3 16.70 -24.87 16.91
CA SER A 3 16.66 -23.73 17.82
C SER A 3 16.41 -22.47 17.00
N THR A 4 15.30 -21.79 17.26
CA THR A 4 14.92 -20.55 16.56
C THR A 4 15.77 -19.41 17.09
N GLU A 5 17.06 -19.39 16.73
CA GLU A 5 17.99 -18.34 17.13
C GLU A 5 17.55 -17.04 16.44
N ARG A 6 16.95 -16.14 17.24
CA ARG A 6 16.45 -14.85 16.75
C ARG A 6 17.62 -13.98 16.34
N LYS A 7 17.57 -13.45 15.11
CA LYS A 7 18.59 -12.54 14.61
C LYS A 7 18.30 -11.12 15.05
N LYS A 8 19.35 -10.39 15.45
CA LYS A 8 19.24 -9.02 15.95
C LYS A 8 19.66 -7.99 14.90
N ILE A 9 18.89 -6.94 14.76
CA ILE A 9 19.19 -5.76 13.95
C ILE A 9 19.39 -4.59 14.92
N ARG A 10 20.54 -3.93 14.85
CA ARG A 10 20.84 -2.74 15.64
C ARG A 10 20.72 -1.50 14.77
N LEU A 11 20.04 -0.50 15.29
CA LEU A 11 19.78 0.76 14.61
C LEU A 11 20.19 1.90 15.51
N ARG A 12 20.80 2.93 14.92
CA ARG A 12 21.06 4.20 15.59
C ARG A 12 20.27 5.30 14.88
N ILE A 13 19.31 5.89 15.58
CA ILE A 13 18.31 6.78 14.98
C ILE A 13 18.11 8.06 15.78
N THR A 14 17.68 9.14 15.12
CA THR A 14 17.34 10.42 15.78
C THR A 14 15.91 10.41 16.35
N PRO A 15 15.55 11.38 17.20
CA PRO A 15 14.16 11.56 17.65
C PRO A 15 13.16 11.73 16.50
N SER A 16 13.54 12.42 15.41
CA SER A 16 12.69 12.57 14.23
C SER A 16 12.49 11.26 13.47
N GLN A 17 13.47 10.35 13.52
CA GLN A 17 13.39 9.03 12.90
C GLN A 17 12.64 8.01 13.76
N LYS A 18 12.49 8.25 15.07
CA LYS A 18 11.82 7.37 16.02
C LYS A 18 10.38 7.06 15.63
N ASN A 19 9.56 8.11 15.44
CA ASN A 19 8.16 7.95 15.08
C ASN A 19 8.01 7.24 13.73
N ARG A 20 8.92 7.51 12.78
CA ARG A 20 8.95 6.87 11.46
C ARG A 20 9.31 5.37 11.59
N LEU A 21 10.26 5.02 12.45
CA LEU A 21 10.66 3.64 12.70
C LEU A 21 9.52 2.87 13.38
N GLU A 22 8.92 3.42 14.44
CA GLU A 22 7.82 2.77 15.17
C GLU A 22 6.62 2.51 14.27
N TYR A 23 6.25 3.49 13.45
CA TYR A 23 5.20 3.35 12.45
C TYR A 23 5.52 2.24 11.43
N LEU A 24 6.76 2.22 10.91
CA LEU A 24 7.19 1.19 9.97
C LEU A 24 7.13 -0.19 10.63
N LEU A 25 7.61 -0.35 11.86
CA LEU A 25 7.58 -1.63 12.56
C LEU A 25 6.15 -2.11 12.85
N GLU A 26 5.23 -1.21 13.21
CA GLU A 26 3.81 -1.55 13.41
C GLU A 26 3.16 -2.12 12.14
N LYS A 27 3.45 -1.52 10.98
CA LYS A 27 2.96 -2.03 9.67
C LYS A 27 3.58 -3.37 9.30
N TYR A 28 4.86 -3.56 9.61
CA TYR A 28 5.58 -4.80 9.27
C TYR A 28 5.28 -5.97 10.22
N LYS A 29 4.73 -5.75 11.41
CA LYS A 29 4.28 -6.83 12.32
C LYS A 29 3.25 -7.77 11.66
N TYR A 30 2.48 -7.28 10.70
CA TYR A 30 1.49 -8.08 9.95
C TYR A 30 2.10 -8.91 8.80
N ILE A 31 3.28 -8.51 8.32
CA ILE A 31 3.96 -9.11 7.15
C ILE A 31 5.07 -10.06 7.62
N VAL A 32 5.80 -9.66 8.65
CA VAL A 32 6.90 -10.41 9.24
C VAL A 32 6.46 -10.93 10.61
N ARG A 33 6.12 -12.22 10.66
CA ARG A 33 5.82 -12.89 11.93
C ARG A 33 7.08 -12.96 12.80
N GLY A 34 6.98 -12.51 14.04
CA GLY A 34 8.05 -12.61 15.04
C GLY A 34 9.09 -11.49 14.99
N ILE A 35 8.71 -10.25 14.65
CA ILE A 35 9.49 -9.06 14.98
C ILE A 35 9.16 -8.65 16.42
N GLU A 36 10.19 -8.62 17.27
CA GLU A 36 10.11 -8.07 18.62
C GLU A 36 11.10 -6.91 18.77
N THR A 37 10.69 -5.91 19.55
CA THR A 37 11.50 -4.75 19.90
C THR A 37 12.03 -4.96 21.31
N ASP A 38 13.31 -5.26 21.44
CA ASP A 38 13.87 -5.73 22.72
C ASP A 38 14.41 -4.59 23.59
N TYR A 39 14.92 -3.50 22.98
CA TYR A 39 15.61 -2.46 23.73
C TYR A 39 15.66 -1.12 22.98
N ILE A 40 15.36 -0.03 23.72
CA ILE A 40 15.49 1.36 23.29
C ILE A 40 16.34 2.05 24.36
N ASP A 41 17.56 2.43 24.00
CA ASP A 41 18.42 3.25 24.85
C ASP A 41 18.58 4.63 24.26
N PHE A 42 18.50 5.66 25.09
CA PHE A 42 18.63 7.05 24.67
C PHE A 42 19.97 7.58 25.13
N GLU A 43 20.79 7.98 24.17
CA GLU A 43 22.11 8.56 24.38
C GLU A 43 22.00 10.09 24.37
N PRO A 44 21.96 10.77 25.54
CA PRO A 44 21.60 12.18 25.62
C PRO A 44 22.65 13.11 25.00
N GLU A 45 23.92 12.71 25.09
CA GLU A 45 25.05 13.49 24.57
C GLU A 45 25.01 13.65 23.04
N ASN A 46 24.52 12.61 22.36
CA ASN A 46 24.43 12.58 20.90
C ASN A 46 23.00 12.79 20.38
N ASN A 47 22.00 12.85 21.26
CA ASN A 47 20.57 12.89 20.93
C ASN A 47 20.16 11.76 19.97
N LEU A 48 20.59 10.53 20.28
CA LEU A 48 20.34 9.34 19.47
C LEU A 48 19.65 8.25 20.30
N PHE A 49 18.82 7.46 19.63
CA PHE A 49 18.27 6.23 20.18
C PHE A 49 18.97 5.02 19.56
N ASN A 50 19.40 4.10 20.41
CA ASN A 50 19.89 2.79 20.03
C ASN A 50 18.72 1.79 20.10
N TYR A 51 18.27 1.32 18.93
CA TYR A 51 17.16 0.39 18.78
C TYR A 51 17.69 -1.01 18.46
N THR A 52 17.19 -2.03 19.17
CA THR A 52 17.45 -3.45 18.83
C THR A 52 16.15 -4.16 18.45
N LEU A 53 16.12 -4.71 17.24
CA LEU A 53 15.01 -5.52 16.72
C LEU A 53 15.43 -6.99 16.67
N SER A 54 14.58 -7.88 17.13
CA SER A 54 14.76 -9.32 17.04
C SER A 54 13.80 -9.91 16.02
N VAL A 55 14.31 -10.71 15.08
CA VAL A 55 13.54 -11.32 14.00
C VAL A 55 13.69 -12.84 14.05
N GLY A 56 12.56 -13.55 14.13
CA GLY A 56 12.53 -15.01 14.27
C GLY A 56 12.87 -15.81 13.01
N SER A 57 12.84 -15.21 11.82
CA SER A 57 13.13 -15.89 10.55
C SER A 57 14.28 -15.24 9.79
N LYS A 58 15.19 -16.06 9.27
CA LYS A 58 16.34 -15.62 8.46
C LYS A 58 15.91 -14.95 7.14
N SER A 59 14.82 -15.40 6.53
CA SER A 59 14.31 -14.78 5.29
C SER A 59 13.74 -13.39 5.56
N TYR A 60 13.02 -13.22 6.67
CA TYR A 60 12.47 -11.93 7.05
C TYR A 60 13.53 -10.95 7.57
N PHE A 61 14.61 -11.46 8.15
CA PHE A 61 15.73 -10.66 8.60
C PHE A 61 16.32 -9.82 7.47
N TYR A 62 16.63 -10.42 6.31
CA TYR A 62 17.24 -9.67 5.19
C TYR A 62 16.26 -8.70 4.52
N ILE A 63 14.98 -9.07 4.42
CA ILE A 63 13.93 -8.17 3.90
C ILE A 63 13.80 -6.92 4.78
N LEU A 64 13.86 -7.10 6.10
CA LEU A 64 13.79 -5.99 7.05
C LEU A 64 15.03 -5.10 6.97
N ILE A 65 16.22 -5.68 6.81
CA ILE A 65 17.48 -4.95 6.58
C ILE A 65 17.39 -4.08 5.31
N GLU A 66 16.97 -4.65 4.20
CA GLU A 66 16.83 -3.93 2.93
C GLU A 66 15.81 -2.78 3.05
N THR A 67 14.66 -3.05 3.66
CA THR A 67 13.61 -2.05 3.91
C THR A 67 14.14 -0.89 4.76
N LEU A 68 14.84 -1.19 5.85
CA LEU A 68 15.39 -0.19 6.74
C LEU A 68 16.47 0.65 6.04
N ALA A 69 17.33 0.02 5.24
CA ALA A 69 18.35 0.70 4.44
C ALA A 69 17.73 1.63 3.37
N LEU A 70 16.69 1.17 2.66
CA LEU A 70 15.95 1.98 1.68
C LEU A 70 15.26 3.19 2.31
N ASN A 71 14.82 3.07 3.56
CA ASN A 71 14.25 4.19 4.31
C ASN A 71 15.31 5.10 4.93
N GLY A 72 16.60 4.85 4.70
CA GLY A 72 17.70 5.67 5.20
C GLY A 72 17.96 5.52 6.71
N PHE A 73 17.59 4.38 7.29
CA PHE A 73 18.00 4.06 8.65
C PHE A 73 19.43 3.53 8.67
N LYS A 74 20.22 3.98 9.64
CA LYS A 74 21.59 3.50 9.83
C LYS A 74 21.55 2.17 10.60
N ILE A 75 21.98 1.11 9.92
CA ILE A 75 22.04 -0.25 10.46
C ILE A 75 23.46 -0.56 10.89
N GLU A 76 23.64 -1.02 12.12
CA GLU A 76 24.93 -1.45 12.66
C GLU A 76 25.02 -2.98 12.63
N SER A 77 25.94 -3.52 11.83
CA SER A 77 26.12 -4.96 11.69
C SER A 77 27.57 -5.34 11.36
N ASN A 78 28.02 -6.45 11.96
CA ASN A 78 29.28 -7.11 11.62
C ASN A 78 29.07 -8.28 10.63
N ASP A 79 27.83 -8.56 10.24
CA ASP A 79 27.49 -9.62 9.28
C ASP A 79 27.81 -9.15 7.86
N LYS A 80 28.75 -9.84 7.20
CA LYS A 80 29.20 -9.53 5.84
C LYS A 80 28.04 -9.43 4.85
N LYS A 81 27.03 -10.30 4.95
CA LYS A 81 25.88 -10.31 4.04
C LYS A 81 24.94 -9.13 4.26
N VAL A 82 24.84 -8.64 5.49
CA VAL A 82 24.09 -7.41 5.79
C VAL A 82 24.79 -6.20 5.18
N ASN A 83 26.12 -6.13 5.32
CA ASN A 83 26.91 -5.04 4.74
C ASN A 83 26.84 -5.07 3.20
N GLU A 84 26.87 -6.25 2.58
CA GLU A 84 26.64 -6.40 1.13
C GLU A 84 25.28 -5.85 0.69
N ILE A 85 24.20 -6.09 1.45
CA ILE A 85 22.86 -5.56 1.14
C ILE A 85 22.84 -4.03 1.29
N ILE A 86 23.45 -3.50 2.35
CA ILE A 86 23.54 -2.05 2.58
C ILE A 86 24.34 -1.39 1.46
N ASP A 87 25.46 -1.99 1.06
CA ASP A 87 26.31 -1.49 -0.02
C ASP A 87 25.59 -1.56 -1.37
N GLN A 88 24.85 -2.64 -1.67
CA GLN A 88 24.03 -2.75 -2.88
C GLN A 88 22.95 -1.66 -2.95
N VAL A 89 22.28 -1.38 -1.83
CA VAL A 89 21.29 -0.30 -1.74
C VAL A 89 21.99 1.05 -1.93
N ALA A 90 23.11 1.30 -1.26
CA ALA A 90 23.87 2.53 -1.37
C ALA A 90 24.48 2.75 -2.77
N GLU A 91 24.87 1.68 -3.45
CA GLU A 91 25.40 1.70 -4.81
C GLU A 91 24.30 1.91 -5.84
N LYS A 92 23.11 1.35 -5.63
CA LYS A 92 21.90 1.70 -6.39
C LYS A 92 21.60 3.21 -6.27
N TYR A 93 21.59 3.75 -5.05
CA TYR A 93 21.43 5.18 -4.81
C TYR A 93 22.55 6.03 -5.42
N ARG A 94 23.83 5.62 -5.32
CA ARG A 94 24.96 6.33 -5.93
C ARG A 94 24.93 6.29 -7.45
N ASN A 95 24.56 5.17 -8.05
CA ASN A 95 24.40 5.07 -9.50
C ASN A 95 23.25 5.93 -10.00
N ASP A 96 22.18 6.05 -9.23
CA ASP A 96 21.08 7.00 -9.50
C ASP A 96 21.56 8.45 -9.35
N LEU A 97 22.41 8.75 -8.36
CA LEU A 97 23.01 10.09 -8.15
C LEU A 97 24.09 10.45 -9.19
N VAL A 98 24.85 9.50 -9.71
CA VAL A 98 25.86 9.73 -10.76
C VAL A 98 25.19 9.94 -12.12
N LYS A 99 24.12 9.19 -12.41
CA LYS A 99 23.25 9.48 -13.57
C LYS A 99 22.61 10.87 -13.47
N PHE A 100 22.27 11.29 -12.26
CA PHE A 100 21.80 12.64 -11.95
C PHE A 100 22.91 13.70 -12.13
N ALA A 101 24.13 13.46 -11.65
CA ALA A 101 25.24 14.41 -11.81
C ALA A 101 25.69 14.59 -13.27
N GLN A 102 25.60 13.55 -14.09
CA GLN A 102 25.91 13.60 -15.54
C GLN A 102 24.86 14.35 -16.37
N THR A 103 23.70 14.68 -15.79
CA THR A 103 22.64 15.45 -16.47
C THR A 103 22.61 16.94 -16.09
N LEU A 104 23.47 17.39 -15.16
CA LEU A 104 23.57 18.78 -14.68
C LEU A 104 24.25 19.78 -15.65
N GLU A 105 24.97 19.32 -16.68
CA GLU A 105 25.63 20.24 -17.63
C GLU A 105 24.70 20.76 -18.75
N GLN A 106 23.44 20.31 -18.83
CA GLN A 106 22.50 20.79 -19.84
C GLN A 106 21.19 21.29 -19.23
N ASP A 107 20.90 22.54 -19.56
CA ASP A 107 19.62 23.25 -19.47
C ASP A 107 19.23 23.93 -18.15
N LYS A 108 19.61 25.21 -18.08
CA LYS A 108 18.87 26.24 -17.35
C LYS A 108 17.44 26.37 -17.91
N LYS A 109 16.51 25.58 -17.39
CA LYS A 109 15.07 25.89 -17.42
C LYS A 109 14.57 26.17 -16.01
N ILE A 110 13.66 27.15 -15.98
CA ILE A 110 13.04 27.85 -14.86
C ILE A 110 12.94 27.00 -13.58
N ASP A 111 13.67 27.43 -12.56
CA ASP A 111 13.63 26.85 -11.22
C ASP A 111 12.48 27.49 -10.43
N LYS A 112 11.32 26.84 -10.45
CA LYS A 112 10.12 27.28 -9.71
C LYS A 112 9.40 26.06 -9.13
N THR A 113 10.02 25.17 -8.35
CA THR A 113 9.20 23.98 -7.98
C THR A 113 9.55 23.15 -6.75
N HIS A 114 10.73 23.22 -6.14
CA HIS A 114 11.02 22.29 -5.03
C HIS A 114 10.03 22.39 -3.86
N GLY A 115 9.70 23.60 -3.39
CA GLY A 115 8.68 23.79 -2.35
C GLY A 115 7.24 23.43 -2.76
N SER A 116 6.97 23.24 -4.05
CA SER A 116 5.66 22.77 -4.54
C SER A 116 5.59 21.24 -4.57
N ILE A 117 6.68 20.55 -4.96
CA ILE A 117 6.71 19.08 -5.02
C ILE A 117 6.57 18.48 -3.63
N ASP A 118 7.30 18.99 -2.64
CA ASP A 118 7.22 18.47 -1.27
C ASP A 118 5.79 18.54 -0.72
N LYS A 119 5.08 19.64 -0.98
CA LYS A 119 3.66 19.78 -0.62
C LYS A 119 2.78 18.76 -1.32
N LEU A 120 3.02 18.48 -2.61
CA LEU A 120 2.26 17.47 -3.35
C LEU A 120 2.50 16.07 -2.78
N ILE A 121 3.75 15.74 -2.45
CA ILE A 121 4.13 14.48 -1.80
C ILE A 121 3.43 14.35 -0.45
N GLU A 122 3.57 15.36 0.42
CA GLU A 122 2.95 15.38 1.73
C GLU A 122 1.43 15.24 1.61
N GLN A 123 0.78 15.98 0.72
CA GLN A 123 -0.67 15.95 0.51
C GLN A 123 -1.18 14.66 -0.15
N GLY A 124 -0.30 13.86 -0.75
CA GLY A 124 -0.68 12.66 -1.47
C GLY A 124 -1.22 12.95 -2.88
N ASN A 125 -0.89 14.10 -3.47
CA ASN A 125 -1.37 14.52 -4.79
C ASN A 125 -0.55 13.90 -5.93
N TYR A 126 -0.52 12.58 -5.99
CA TYR A 126 0.31 11.83 -6.93
C TYR A 126 -0.06 12.10 -8.39
N LYS A 127 -1.33 12.44 -8.69
CA LYS A 127 -1.80 12.77 -10.03
C LYS A 127 -1.09 14.00 -10.61
N ASP A 128 -0.81 15.00 -9.77
CA ASP A 128 -0.09 16.20 -10.20
C ASP A 128 1.41 15.91 -10.33
N LEU A 129 1.98 15.05 -9.49
CA LEU A 129 3.35 14.54 -9.71
C LEU A 129 3.47 13.77 -11.02
N ILE A 130 2.48 12.97 -11.41
CA ILE A 130 2.45 12.30 -12.72
C ILE A 130 2.42 13.33 -13.86
N LYS A 131 1.63 14.41 -13.74
CA LYS A 131 1.62 15.48 -14.74
C LYS A 131 2.98 16.15 -14.86
N ILE A 132 3.57 16.56 -13.74
CA ILE A 132 4.91 17.17 -13.70
C ILE A 132 5.94 16.21 -14.30
N SER A 133 5.86 14.92 -13.99
CA SER A 133 6.79 13.91 -14.50
C SER A 133 6.79 13.71 -16.03
N LYS A 134 5.75 14.19 -16.71
CA LYS A 134 5.57 14.07 -18.16
C LYS A 134 5.72 15.41 -18.89
N ASP A 135 5.79 16.52 -18.15
CA ASP A 135 5.80 17.86 -18.71
C ASP A 135 7.24 18.33 -18.98
N ILE A 136 7.61 18.39 -20.25
CA ILE A 136 8.94 18.78 -20.76
C ILE A 136 9.28 20.27 -20.56
N THR A 137 8.33 21.06 -20.05
CA THR A 137 8.57 22.47 -19.71
C THR A 137 9.32 22.63 -18.40
N TYR A 138 9.23 21.65 -17.49
CA TYR A 138 10.01 21.61 -16.26
C TYR A 138 11.46 21.18 -16.53
N ASN A 139 12.36 21.54 -15.62
CA ASN A 139 13.74 21.06 -15.69
C ASN A 139 13.81 19.54 -15.37
N THR A 140 14.87 18.91 -15.86
CA THR A 140 15.08 17.45 -15.74
C THR A 140 15.07 17.00 -14.28
N ASP A 141 15.60 17.82 -13.36
CA ASP A 141 15.64 17.52 -11.93
C ASP A 141 14.25 17.46 -11.30
N THR A 142 13.38 18.43 -11.63
CA THR A 142 11.99 18.48 -11.17
C THR A 142 11.20 17.30 -11.72
N ILE A 143 11.42 16.95 -12.99
CA ILE A 143 10.80 15.78 -13.63
C ILE A 143 11.24 14.48 -12.92
N ASN A 144 12.53 14.31 -12.68
CA ASN A 144 13.09 13.12 -12.04
C ASN A 144 12.67 13.00 -10.58
N LEU A 145 12.65 14.10 -9.84
CA LEU A 145 12.15 14.16 -8.47
C LEU A 145 10.65 13.81 -8.41
N ALA A 146 9.83 14.36 -9.31
CA ALA A 146 8.42 14.00 -9.39
C ALA A 146 8.26 12.50 -9.68
N LYS A 147 9.02 11.93 -10.64
CA LYS A 147 8.99 10.49 -10.95
C LYS A 147 9.34 9.62 -9.74
N SER A 148 10.43 9.93 -9.04
CA SER A 148 10.93 9.11 -7.93
C SER A 148 10.05 9.18 -6.68
N THR A 149 9.18 10.20 -6.58
CA THR A 149 8.34 10.45 -5.40
C THR A 149 6.86 10.09 -5.59
N ILE A 150 6.43 9.66 -6.78
CA ILE A 150 5.06 9.19 -7.03
C ILE A 150 4.64 8.10 -6.04
N THR A 151 5.48 7.07 -5.86
CA THR A 151 5.20 5.94 -4.94
C THR A 151 4.99 6.41 -3.50
N LEU A 152 5.83 7.35 -3.04
CA LEU A 152 5.69 7.96 -1.71
C LEU A 152 4.39 8.78 -1.61
N SER A 153 4.06 9.56 -2.64
CA SER A 153 2.81 10.32 -2.67
C SER A 153 1.57 9.43 -2.70
N VAL A 154 1.58 8.31 -3.42
CA VAL A 154 0.48 7.33 -3.40
C VAL A 154 0.33 6.73 -2.01
N THR A 155 1.44 6.37 -1.37
CA THR A 155 1.45 5.88 0.02
C THR A 155 0.81 6.90 0.95
N ASN A 156 1.21 8.18 0.85
CA ASN A 156 0.63 9.26 1.66
C ASN A 156 -0.86 9.46 1.39
N ALA A 157 -1.31 9.34 0.14
CA ALA A 157 -2.72 9.43 -0.22
C ALA A 157 -3.55 8.34 0.49
N ILE A 158 -3.08 7.09 0.48
CA ILE A 158 -3.75 5.96 1.13
C ILE A 158 -3.76 6.17 2.66
N VAL A 159 -2.62 6.51 3.26
CA VAL A 159 -2.50 6.71 4.71
C VAL A 159 -3.42 7.82 5.19
N LYS A 160 -3.41 8.98 4.53
CA LYS A 160 -4.29 10.10 4.88
C LYS A 160 -5.77 9.75 4.73
N SER A 161 -6.12 8.99 3.70
CA SER A 161 -7.48 8.48 3.49
C SER A 161 -7.92 7.63 4.69
N ILE A 162 -7.08 6.69 5.14
CA ILE A 162 -7.35 5.85 6.31
C ILE A 162 -7.52 6.68 7.59
N GLU A 163 -6.59 7.60 7.86
CA GLU A 163 -6.66 8.47 9.03
C GLU A 163 -7.94 9.30 9.06
N LYS A 164 -8.34 9.79 7.87
CA LYS A 164 -9.55 10.58 7.69
C LYS A 164 -10.80 9.77 8.00
N ALA A 165 -10.91 8.54 7.48
CA ALA A 165 -12.03 7.66 7.81
C ALA A 165 -12.07 7.25 9.30
N ALA A 166 -10.91 7.13 9.95
CA ALA A 166 -10.84 6.82 11.38
C ALA A 166 -11.30 8.00 12.26
N LYS A 167 -10.99 9.24 11.87
CA LYS A 167 -11.33 10.46 12.63
C LYS A 167 -12.75 10.97 12.34
N HIS A 168 -13.22 10.82 11.10
CA HIS A 168 -14.44 11.46 10.63
C HIS A 168 -15.36 10.45 9.92
N LYS A 169 -16.26 9.83 10.70
CA LYS A 169 -17.23 8.84 10.17
C LYS A 169 -18.11 9.38 9.04
N TYR A 170 -18.42 10.68 9.04
CA TYR A 170 -19.22 11.32 7.98
C TYR A 170 -18.46 11.46 6.65
N GLU A 171 -17.14 11.27 6.63
CA GLU A 171 -16.32 11.36 5.42
C GLU A 171 -15.98 9.99 4.83
N THR A 172 -16.49 8.89 5.41
CA THR A 172 -16.16 7.53 5.01
C THR A 172 -16.44 7.27 3.53
N GLU A 173 -17.57 7.73 2.98
CA GLU A 173 -17.89 7.56 1.55
C GLU A 173 -16.85 8.25 0.65
N LYS A 174 -16.55 9.53 0.93
CA LYS A 174 -15.53 10.30 0.20
C LYS A 174 -14.15 9.64 0.30
N THR A 175 -13.80 9.09 1.47
CA THR A 175 -12.55 8.35 1.65
C THR A 175 -12.52 7.08 0.81
N ILE A 176 -13.62 6.32 0.76
CA ILE A 176 -13.73 5.12 -0.07
C ILE A 176 -13.53 5.50 -1.54
N GLU A 177 -14.18 6.56 -2.03
CA GLU A 177 -14.00 7.04 -3.40
C GLU A 177 -12.55 7.41 -3.72
N GLN A 178 -11.85 8.05 -2.79
CA GLN A 178 -10.43 8.39 -2.95
C GLN A 178 -9.56 7.14 -3.09
N LEU A 179 -9.76 6.14 -2.23
CA LEU A 179 -9.03 4.86 -2.29
C LEU A 179 -9.33 4.08 -3.56
N ILE A 180 -10.60 4.05 -3.99
CA ILE A 180 -11.01 3.47 -5.27
C ILE A 180 -10.32 4.18 -6.44
N SER A 181 -10.20 5.51 -6.36
CA SER A 181 -9.54 6.29 -7.40
C SER A 181 -8.05 5.93 -7.52
N VAL A 182 -7.38 5.56 -6.43
CA VAL A 182 -6.00 5.05 -6.44
C VAL A 182 -5.96 3.64 -7.00
N ALA A 183 -6.81 2.75 -6.49
CA ALA A 183 -6.84 1.32 -6.87
C ALA A 183 -7.14 1.10 -8.35
N SER A 184 -7.84 2.04 -8.99
CA SER A 184 -8.32 1.94 -10.37
C SER A 184 -7.56 2.84 -11.36
N ASP A 185 -6.50 3.52 -10.92
CA ASP A 185 -5.67 4.39 -11.75
C ASP A 185 -4.62 3.59 -12.51
N THR A 186 -4.90 3.25 -13.77
CA THR A 186 -4.00 2.45 -14.60
C THR A 186 -2.66 3.13 -14.88
N THR A 187 -2.55 4.44 -14.69
CA THR A 187 -1.28 5.16 -14.89
C THR A 187 -0.25 4.81 -13.82
N LEU A 188 -0.70 4.38 -12.63
CA LEU A 188 0.17 3.96 -11.53
C LEU A 188 0.94 2.66 -11.81
N LYS A 189 0.43 1.81 -12.71
CA LYS A 189 1.15 0.60 -13.16
C LYS A 189 2.46 0.93 -13.86
N LEU A 190 2.50 2.05 -14.59
CA LEU A 190 3.72 2.55 -15.25
C LEU A 190 4.79 3.03 -14.24
N HIS A 191 4.39 3.20 -12.98
CA HIS A 191 5.23 3.65 -11.88
C HIS A 191 5.44 2.54 -10.82
N ASN A 192 5.25 1.27 -11.19
CA ASN A 192 5.45 0.10 -10.32
C ASN A 192 4.64 0.16 -9.01
N CYS A 193 3.45 0.76 -9.04
CA CYS A 193 2.60 0.94 -7.86
C CYS A 193 1.50 -0.13 -7.73
N ASP A 194 1.59 -1.27 -8.42
CA ASP A 194 0.56 -2.32 -8.42
C ASP A 194 0.17 -2.78 -7.00
N GLN A 195 1.17 -2.98 -6.12
CA GLN A 195 0.91 -3.35 -4.72
C GLN A 195 0.18 -2.25 -3.94
N LEU A 196 0.47 -0.97 -4.20
CA LEU A 196 -0.22 0.14 -3.56
C LEU A 196 -1.66 0.28 -4.07
N MET A 197 -1.88 0.02 -5.36
CA MET A 197 -3.23 -0.05 -5.94
C MET A 197 -4.05 -1.16 -5.29
N GLU A 198 -3.46 -2.36 -5.13
CA GLU A 198 -4.09 -3.49 -4.45
C GLU A 198 -4.43 -3.13 -2.99
N GLN A 199 -3.48 -2.55 -2.25
CA GLN A 199 -3.70 -2.10 -0.87
C GLN A 199 -4.82 -1.07 -0.77
N ALA A 200 -4.86 -0.08 -1.65
CA ALA A 200 -5.93 0.92 -1.68
C ALA A 200 -7.30 0.25 -1.90
N GLY A 201 -7.37 -0.74 -2.80
CA GLY A 201 -8.57 -1.51 -3.07
C GLY A 201 -9.04 -2.33 -1.87
N ILE A 202 -8.14 -3.06 -1.21
CA ILE A 202 -8.44 -3.84 0.01
C ILE A 202 -8.98 -2.93 1.10
N VAL A 203 -8.33 -1.78 1.34
CA VAL A 203 -8.77 -0.82 2.36
C VAL A 203 -10.16 -0.27 2.01
N ALA A 204 -10.42 0.04 0.74
CA ALA A 204 -11.74 0.50 0.29
C ALA A 204 -12.84 -0.55 0.55
N ILE A 205 -12.55 -1.84 0.28
CA ILE A 205 -13.46 -2.96 0.56
C ILE A 205 -13.76 -3.04 2.06
N GLU A 206 -12.73 -3.04 2.90
CA GLU A 206 -12.90 -3.13 4.35
C GLU A 206 -13.63 -1.93 4.95
N LEU A 207 -13.42 -0.72 4.41
CA LEU A 207 -14.18 0.45 4.84
C LEU A 207 -15.65 0.37 4.39
N ALA A 208 -15.91 -0.06 3.16
CA ALA A 208 -17.26 -0.23 2.64
C ALA A 208 -18.06 -1.27 3.42
N ALA A 209 -17.40 -2.31 3.93
CA ALA A 209 -17.98 -3.36 4.76
C ALA A 209 -18.42 -2.92 6.16
N LYS A 210 -17.92 -1.78 6.68
CA LYS A 210 -18.18 -1.35 8.07
C LYS A 210 -19.53 -0.69 8.29
N SER A 211 -20.18 -0.20 7.25
CA SER A 211 -21.47 0.49 7.34
C SER A 211 -22.43 0.00 6.28
N GLN A 212 -23.71 -0.11 6.65
CA GLN A 212 -24.78 -0.46 5.73
C GLN A 212 -24.87 0.55 4.57
N ASP A 213 -24.72 1.85 4.86
CA ASP A 213 -24.78 2.93 3.87
C ASP A 213 -23.74 2.78 2.75
N THR A 214 -22.58 2.19 3.07
CA THR A 214 -21.47 2.02 2.14
C THR A 214 -21.43 0.64 1.50
N LEU A 215 -22.28 -0.30 1.93
CA LEU A 215 -22.22 -1.70 1.52
C LEU A 215 -22.42 -1.88 0.01
N LEU A 216 -23.28 -1.07 -0.61
CA LEU A 216 -23.48 -1.06 -2.07
C LEU A 216 -22.24 -0.65 -2.85
N THR A 217 -21.24 -0.04 -2.21
CA THR A 217 -19.96 0.23 -2.85
C THR A 217 -19.21 -1.05 -3.17
N LEU A 218 -19.42 -2.13 -2.40
CA LEU A 218 -18.87 -3.45 -2.74
C LEU A 218 -19.42 -3.96 -4.07
N VAL A 219 -20.73 -3.81 -4.32
CA VAL A 219 -21.35 -4.17 -5.60
C VAL A 219 -20.76 -3.34 -6.75
N LYS A 220 -20.55 -2.04 -6.54
CA LYS A 220 -19.89 -1.17 -7.53
C LYS A 220 -18.47 -1.66 -7.82
N LEU A 221 -17.66 -1.88 -6.78
CA LEU A 221 -16.30 -2.41 -6.87
C LEU A 221 -16.26 -3.75 -7.62
N SER A 222 -17.18 -4.65 -7.35
CA SER A 222 -17.34 -5.93 -8.05
C SER A 222 -17.73 -5.81 -9.52
N ASN A 223 -17.95 -4.62 -10.07
CA ASN A 223 -18.27 -4.41 -11.48
C ASN A 223 -17.24 -3.51 -12.20
N MET A 224 -16.24 -2.98 -11.49
CA MET A 224 -15.28 -2.03 -12.05
C MET A 224 -14.24 -2.70 -12.95
N LYS A 225 -14.27 -2.36 -14.24
CA LYS A 225 -13.38 -2.94 -15.27
C LYS A 225 -11.91 -2.53 -15.17
N ASN A 226 -11.64 -1.35 -14.60
CA ASN A 226 -10.29 -0.81 -14.43
C ASN A 226 -9.65 -1.17 -13.09
N LEU A 227 -10.33 -2.00 -12.30
CA LEU A 227 -9.81 -2.56 -11.06
C LEU A 227 -9.15 -3.92 -11.33
N ASP A 228 -8.24 -4.35 -10.46
CA ASP A 228 -7.70 -5.70 -10.53
C ASP A 228 -8.80 -6.74 -10.27
N TYR A 229 -8.83 -7.81 -11.07
CA TYR A 229 -9.85 -8.86 -10.97
C TYR A 229 -9.90 -9.51 -9.59
N VAL A 230 -8.76 -9.63 -8.90
CA VAL A 230 -8.72 -10.14 -7.51
C VAL A 230 -9.54 -9.25 -6.59
N LEU A 231 -9.45 -7.93 -6.74
CA LEU A 231 -10.22 -6.98 -5.93
C LEU A 231 -11.70 -7.03 -6.28
N ASN A 232 -12.06 -7.23 -7.55
CA ASN A 232 -13.47 -7.38 -7.94
C ASN A 232 -14.12 -8.60 -7.26
N ILE A 233 -13.42 -9.74 -7.28
CA ILE A 233 -13.90 -10.97 -6.62
C ILE A 233 -13.90 -10.80 -5.10
N LYS A 234 -12.86 -10.22 -4.50
CA LYS A 234 -12.83 -9.94 -3.05
C LYS A 234 -13.97 -9.01 -2.61
N ALA A 235 -14.32 -8.02 -3.41
CA ALA A 235 -15.48 -7.17 -3.12
C ALA A 235 -16.79 -7.96 -3.15
N ALA A 236 -16.94 -8.90 -4.10
CA ALA A 236 -18.14 -9.73 -4.23
C ALA A 236 -18.26 -10.70 -3.05
N LEU A 237 -17.13 -11.32 -2.67
CA LEU A 237 -17.02 -12.18 -1.49
C LEU A 237 -17.40 -11.43 -0.22
N LYS A 238 -16.83 -10.24 -0.01
CA LYS A 238 -17.09 -9.45 1.18
C LYS A 238 -18.54 -9.02 1.28
N PHE A 239 -19.17 -8.69 0.15
CA PHE A 239 -20.59 -8.41 0.09
C PHE A 239 -21.42 -9.63 0.49
N GLY A 240 -21.12 -10.78 -0.12
CA GLY A 240 -21.78 -12.06 0.17
C GLY A 240 -21.71 -12.45 1.65
N GLU A 241 -20.51 -12.41 2.23
CA GLU A 241 -20.25 -12.67 3.65
C GLU A 241 -21.23 -11.89 4.55
N ILE A 242 -21.39 -10.59 4.30
CA ILE A 242 -22.20 -9.69 5.14
C ILE A 242 -23.70 -9.93 4.91
N VAL A 243 -24.16 -9.98 3.66
CA VAL A 243 -25.60 -10.06 3.40
C VAL A 243 -26.18 -11.45 3.66
N MET A 244 -25.34 -12.49 3.60
CA MET A 244 -25.76 -13.86 3.89
C MET A 244 -25.80 -14.17 5.38
N GLU A 245 -25.09 -13.43 6.22
CA GLU A 245 -25.16 -13.55 7.68
C GLU A 245 -26.56 -13.19 8.20
N ASP A 246 -27.19 -12.14 7.66
CA ASP A 246 -28.57 -11.76 7.98
C ASP A 246 -29.31 -11.20 6.74
N PRO A 247 -29.86 -12.08 5.88
CA PRO A 247 -30.53 -11.67 4.66
C PRO A 247 -31.76 -10.78 4.88
N ASN A 248 -32.41 -10.90 6.05
CA ASN A 248 -33.60 -10.10 6.37
C ASN A 248 -33.22 -8.65 6.65
N LYS A 249 -32.11 -8.42 7.35
CA LYS A 249 -31.57 -7.09 7.63
C LYS A 249 -31.13 -6.36 6.36
N TYR A 250 -30.51 -7.07 5.42
CA TYR A 250 -29.91 -6.49 4.21
C TYR A 250 -30.77 -6.62 2.95
N ASN A 251 -32.09 -6.73 3.10
CA ASN A 251 -33.01 -6.95 1.98
C ASN A 251 -32.92 -5.85 0.90
N TYR A 252 -32.70 -4.59 1.30
CA TYR A 252 -32.52 -3.49 0.35
C TYR A 252 -31.25 -3.66 -0.48
N GLU A 253 -30.13 -3.97 0.17
CA GLU A 253 -28.83 -4.15 -0.47
C GLU A 253 -28.82 -5.37 -1.38
N ILE A 254 -29.45 -6.47 -0.94
CA ILE A 254 -29.68 -7.66 -1.76
C ILE A 254 -30.50 -7.28 -3.00
N SER A 255 -31.64 -6.59 -2.84
CA SER A 255 -32.48 -6.16 -3.98
C SER A 255 -31.73 -5.30 -4.99
N LYS A 256 -30.79 -4.47 -4.53
CA LYS A 256 -29.91 -3.67 -5.39
C LYS A 256 -28.86 -4.53 -6.08
N ALA A 257 -28.18 -5.42 -5.35
CA ALA A 257 -27.22 -6.35 -5.93
C ALA A 257 -27.85 -7.29 -6.97
N LEU A 258 -29.11 -7.72 -6.78
CA LEU A 258 -29.85 -8.50 -7.77
C LEU A 258 -30.01 -7.76 -9.10
N ARG A 259 -30.06 -6.43 -9.11
CA ARG A 259 -30.17 -5.63 -10.34
C ARG A 259 -28.81 -5.24 -10.93
N GLU A 260 -27.83 -4.98 -10.07
CA GLU A 260 -26.60 -4.29 -10.48
C GLU A 260 -25.38 -5.23 -10.58
N LEU A 261 -25.31 -6.33 -9.83
CA LEU A 261 -24.14 -7.21 -9.82
C LEU A 261 -24.01 -8.00 -11.14
N ASN A 262 -22.91 -7.86 -11.87
CA ASN A 262 -22.72 -8.56 -13.13
C ASN A 262 -22.12 -9.96 -12.89
N THR A 263 -22.97 -10.89 -12.44
CA THR A 263 -22.57 -12.28 -12.14
C THR A 263 -21.92 -12.99 -13.34
N ARG A 264 -22.38 -12.72 -14.56
CA ARG A 264 -21.80 -13.31 -15.77
C ARG A 264 -20.36 -12.82 -16.01
N TRP A 265 -20.08 -11.55 -15.73
CA TRP A 265 -18.74 -11.01 -15.81
C TRP A 265 -17.84 -11.53 -14.70
N LEU A 266 -18.37 -11.61 -13.47
CA LEU A 266 -17.65 -12.17 -12.32
C LEU A 266 -17.24 -13.63 -12.59
N ASP A 267 -18.15 -14.46 -13.12
CA ASP A 267 -17.85 -15.85 -13.49
C ASP A 267 -16.71 -15.92 -14.53
N ASN A 268 -16.76 -15.05 -15.55
CA ASN A 268 -15.72 -15.03 -16.58
C ASN A 268 -14.33 -14.66 -16.02
N ILE A 269 -14.24 -13.73 -15.06
CA ILE A 269 -12.95 -13.36 -14.46
C ILE A 269 -12.52 -14.33 -13.38
N PHE A 270 -13.45 -15.01 -12.71
CA PHE A 270 -13.20 -15.96 -11.64
C PHE A 270 -12.30 -17.10 -12.10
N ASP A 271 -12.55 -17.67 -13.28
CA ASP A 271 -11.74 -18.73 -13.88
C ASP A 271 -10.26 -18.36 -13.97
N SER A 272 -9.98 -17.08 -14.27
CA SER A 272 -8.61 -16.58 -14.45
C SER A 272 -7.86 -16.33 -13.14
N ILE A 273 -8.58 -16.19 -12.02
CA ILE A 273 -7.98 -15.84 -10.72
C ILE A 273 -8.22 -16.86 -9.62
N SER A 274 -9.04 -17.89 -9.84
CA SER A 274 -9.41 -18.92 -8.86
C SER A 274 -8.18 -19.54 -8.16
N LYS A 275 -7.08 -19.71 -8.88
CA LYS A 275 -5.79 -20.22 -8.35
C LYS A 275 -5.13 -19.30 -7.32
N LYS A 276 -5.55 -18.04 -7.21
CA LYS A 276 -5.06 -17.06 -6.23
C LYS A 276 -5.95 -16.99 -4.98
N LEU A 277 -7.04 -17.74 -4.94
CA LEU A 277 -8.00 -17.76 -3.86
C LEU A 277 -7.83 -19.02 -3.01
N SER A 278 -8.19 -18.95 -1.74
CA SER A 278 -8.26 -20.13 -0.87
C SER A 278 -9.49 -20.99 -1.22
N PRO A 279 -9.50 -22.28 -0.85
CA PRO A 279 -10.69 -23.12 -1.01
C PRO A 279 -11.95 -22.53 -0.37
N GLU A 280 -11.81 -21.90 0.80
CA GLU A 280 -12.91 -21.25 1.52
C GLU A 280 -13.42 -20.02 0.76
N GLU A 281 -12.52 -19.21 0.17
CA GLU A 281 -12.90 -18.09 -0.69
C GLU A 281 -13.64 -18.59 -1.95
N ILE A 282 -13.20 -19.70 -2.55
CA ILE A 282 -13.86 -20.30 -3.71
C ILE A 282 -15.27 -20.77 -3.36
N GLU A 283 -15.44 -21.46 -2.23
CA GLU A 283 -16.74 -21.94 -1.76
C GLU A 283 -17.69 -20.78 -1.45
N LEU A 284 -17.19 -19.74 -0.77
CA LEU A 284 -17.97 -18.54 -0.46
C LEU A 284 -18.36 -17.80 -1.74
N TYR A 285 -17.48 -17.73 -2.74
CA TYR A 285 -17.78 -17.12 -4.03
C TYR A 285 -18.94 -17.82 -4.71
N ASN A 286 -18.83 -19.14 -4.89
CA ASN A 286 -19.87 -19.94 -5.54
C ASN A 286 -21.21 -19.79 -4.81
N THR A 287 -21.19 -19.91 -3.48
CA THR A 287 -22.37 -19.74 -2.64
C THR A 287 -23.01 -18.36 -2.80
N THR A 288 -22.19 -17.30 -2.83
CA THR A 288 -22.67 -15.92 -3.01
C THR A 288 -23.32 -15.73 -4.38
N ILE A 289 -22.67 -16.21 -5.44
CA ILE A 289 -23.17 -16.08 -6.81
C ILE A 289 -24.46 -16.88 -7.02
N ASP A 290 -24.53 -18.10 -6.48
CA ASP A 290 -25.72 -18.94 -6.55
C ASP A 290 -26.89 -18.36 -5.76
N PHE A 291 -26.63 -17.78 -4.59
CA PHE A 291 -27.63 -17.03 -3.83
C PHE A 291 -28.20 -15.86 -4.66
N ILE A 292 -27.34 -15.05 -5.28
CA ILE A 292 -27.78 -13.93 -6.13
C ILE A 292 -28.53 -14.42 -7.39
N LYS A 293 -28.07 -15.49 -8.04
CA LYS A 293 -28.73 -16.07 -9.22
C LYS A 293 -30.10 -16.65 -8.88
N SER A 294 -30.21 -17.42 -7.79
CA SER A 294 -31.47 -18.05 -7.36
C SER A 294 -32.54 -17.06 -6.96
N LYS A 295 -32.17 -15.88 -6.47
CA LYS A 295 -33.09 -14.78 -6.13
C LYS A 295 -33.47 -13.90 -7.33
N ARG A 296 -32.77 -14.01 -8.46
CA ARG A 296 -33.09 -13.28 -9.72
C ARG A 296 -34.11 -14.02 -10.59
N GLY A 297 -34.12 -15.35 -10.53
CA GLY A 297 -35.09 -16.22 -11.20
C GLY A 297 -36.37 -16.34 -10.39
#